data_AF-A0ABD6BWI9-F1
#
_entry.id   AF-A0ABD6BWI9-F1
#
_cell.length_a   1.000
_cell.length_b   1.000
_cell.length_c   1.000
_cell.angle_alpha   90.00
_cell.angle_beta   90.00
_cell.angle_gamma   90.00
#
_symmetry.space_group_name_H-M   'P 1'
#
loop_
_entity.id
_entity.type
_entity.pdbx_description
1 polymer ?
#
loop_
_entity_poly.entity_id
_entity_poly.type
_entity_poly.pdbx_seq_one_letter_code
_entity_poly.pdbx_strand_id
1 'polypeptide(L)' 'MNAVASSHRSSRRKSVLFCAECSFESALNEGWLVVSDGDERTVVCPECGHVADHRPERSAPASQCAD' A
#
# COMPACT_ATOMS: atom_id res chain seq x y z
N MET A 1 17.33 -15.98 -31.99
CA MET A 1 17.39 -14.62 -31.41
C MET A 1 16.81 -14.70 -29.99
N ASN A 2 17.59 -14.41 -28.94
CA ASN A 2 17.14 -14.52 -27.54
C ASN A 2 16.68 -13.16 -27.03
N ALA A 3 15.39 -12.98 -26.79
CA ALA A 3 14.86 -11.79 -26.12
C ALA A 3 14.80 -12.05 -24.61
N VAL A 4 15.83 -11.59 -23.89
CA VAL A 4 15.72 -11.30 -22.46
C VAL A 4 14.77 -10.12 -22.33
N ALA A 5 13.47 -10.40 -22.30
CA ALA A 5 12.48 -9.39 -21.97
C ALA A 5 12.77 -8.97 -20.53
N SER A 6 13.45 -7.84 -20.42
CA SER A 6 13.78 -7.14 -19.20
C SER A 6 12.63 -7.33 -18.23
N SER A 7 12.88 -8.10 -17.17
CA SER A 7 12.01 -8.11 -16.02
C SER A 7 11.91 -6.65 -15.62
N HIS A 8 10.82 -6.01 -16.02
CA HIS A 8 10.32 -4.80 -15.41
C HIS A 8 10.07 -5.29 -13.98
N ARG A 9 11.12 -5.27 -13.16
CA ARG A 9 11.05 -5.28 -11.73
C ARG A 9 10.30 -3.99 -11.49
N SER A 10 8.98 -4.05 -11.62
CA SER A 10 8.06 -3.11 -11.04
C SER A 10 8.59 -3.03 -9.63
N SER A 11 9.40 -2.00 -9.38
CA SER A 11 9.89 -1.68 -8.06
C SER A 11 8.61 -1.27 -7.39
N ARG A 12 7.90 -2.28 -6.87
CA ARG A 12 6.60 -2.20 -6.25
C ARG A 12 6.85 -1.19 -5.16
N ARG A 13 6.46 0.07 -5.40
CA ARG A 13 6.89 1.18 -4.57
C ARG A 13 6.49 0.78 -3.15
N LYS A 14 7.49 0.48 -2.32
CA LYS A 14 7.28 0.15 -0.92
C LYS A 14 6.87 1.47 -0.29
N SER A 15 5.57 1.76 -0.29
CA SER A 15 5.03 2.86 0.50
C SER A 15 5.29 2.51 1.96
N VAL A 16 6.11 3.32 2.63
CA VAL A 16 6.29 3.26 4.08
C VAL A 16 5.13 4.04 4.70
N LEU A 17 4.54 3.50 5.74
CA LEU A 17 3.50 4.15 6.52
C LEU A 17 3.98 4.34 7.97
N PHE A 18 3.40 5.35 8.61
CA PHE A 18 3.70 5.80 9.96
C PHE A 18 2.41 5.80 10.77
N CYS A 19 2.42 5.21 11.95
CA CYS A 19 1.28 5.26 12.87
C CYS A 19 1.32 6.58 13.64
N ALA A 20 0.21 7.33 13.62
CA ALA A 20 0.10 8.58 14.38
C ALA A 20 0.03 8.37 15.90
N GLU A 21 -0.38 7.19 16.37
CA GLU A 21 -0.60 6.92 17.80
C GLU A 21 0.66 6.40 18.51
N CYS A 22 1.29 5.37 17.96
CA CYS A 22 2.45 4.72 18.59
C CYS A 22 3.78 4.99 17.89
N SER A 23 3.78 5.81 16.82
CA SER A 23 4.97 6.11 16.01
C SER A 23 5.61 4.89 15.35
N PHE A 24 4.85 3.81 15.17
CA PHE A 24 5.30 2.64 14.41
C PHE A 24 5.50 2.99 12.94
N GLU A 25 6.69 2.71 12.40
CA GLU A 25 7.02 2.91 10.99
C GLU A 25 7.36 1.57 10.35
N SER A 26 6.69 1.24 9.25
CA SER A 26 7.04 0.05 8.48
C SER A 26 6.56 0.13 7.03
N ALA A 27 7.10 -0.72 6.18
CA ALA A 27 6.61 -0.85 4.81
C ALA A 27 5.20 -1.47 4.80
N LEU A 28 4.28 -0.86 4.05
CA LEU A 28 2.86 -1.28 3.97
C LEU A 28 2.66 -2.76 3.65
N ASN A 29 3.59 -3.40 2.94
CA ASN A 29 3.48 -4.81 2.55
C ASN A 29 4.22 -5.78 3.47
N GLU A 30 4.93 -5.31 4.49
CA GLU A 30 5.76 -6.15 5.37
C GLU A 30 5.33 -6.07 6.83
N GLY A 31 4.98 -4.87 7.32
CA GLY A 31 4.70 -4.66 8.74
C GLY A 31 3.30 -4.15 9.06
N TRP A 32 2.48 -3.85 8.06
CA TRP A 32 1.14 -3.32 8.29
C TRP A 32 0.07 -4.39 8.06
N LEU A 33 -0.95 -4.40 8.91
CA LEU A 33 -2.07 -5.31 8.76
C LEU A 33 -3.07 -4.70 7.80
N VAL A 34 -3.36 -5.41 6.72
CA VAL A 34 -4.23 -4.93 5.65
C VAL A 34 -5.50 -5.76 5.69
N VAL A 35 -6.63 -5.12 6.00
CA VAL A 35 -7.96 -5.72 5.96
C VAL A 35 -8.64 -5.24 4.68
N SER A 36 -9.02 -6.17 3.81
CA SER A 36 -9.91 -5.87 2.68
C SER A 36 -11.33 -6.30 3.06
N ASP A 37 -12.25 -5.36 3.11
CA ASP A 37 -13.69 -5.56 3.33
C ASP A 37 -14.45 -5.11 2.08
N GLY A 38 -14.91 -6.06 1.26
CA GLY A 38 -15.62 -5.75 0.02
C GLY A 38 -14.76 -4.96 -0.97
N ASP A 39 -15.13 -3.69 -1.22
CA ASP A 39 -14.36 -2.75 -2.07
C ASP A 39 -13.48 -1.83 -1.22
N GLU A 40 -13.42 -2.00 0.09
CA GLU A 40 -12.70 -1.14 1.01
C GLU A 40 -11.44 -1.82 1.54
N ARG A 41 -10.33 -1.09 1.61
CA ARG A 41 -9.06 -1.55 2.16
C ARG A 41 -8.65 -0.66 3.31
N THR A 42 -8.52 -1.29 4.46
CA THR A 42 -8.13 -0.66 5.71
C THR A 42 -6.73 -1.13 6.09
N VAL A 43 -5.85 -0.19 6.39
CA VAL A 43 -4.51 -0.46 6.90
C VAL A 43 -4.48 -0.16 8.39
N VAL A 44 -4.14 -1.17 9.18
CA VAL A 44 -4.19 -1.15 10.65
C VAL A 44 -2.79 -1.38 11.21
N CYS A 45 -2.44 -0.59 12.22
CA CYS A 45 -1.19 -0.74 12.96
C CYS A 45 -1.22 -2.04 13.78
N PRO A 46 -0.23 -2.93 13.64
CA PRO A 46 -0.20 -4.17 14.40
C PRO A 46 0.11 -3.96 15.89
N GLU A 47 0.74 -2.85 16.26
CA GLU A 47 1.19 -2.59 17.64
C GLU A 47 0.05 -2.07 18.52
N CYS A 48 -0.72 -1.10 18.02
CA CYS A 48 -1.78 -0.43 18.80
C CYS A 48 -3.19 -0.67 18.26
N GLY A 49 -3.34 -1.27 17.08
CA GLY A 49 -4.64 -1.47 16.43
C GLY A 49 -5.23 -0.22 15.77
N HIS A 50 -4.51 0.90 15.71
CA HIS A 50 -5.00 2.13 15.09
C HIS A 50 -5.06 2.01 13.56
N VAL A 51 -6.11 2.56 12.95
CA VAL A 51 -6.29 2.60 11.49
C VAL A 51 -5.44 3.73 10.91
N ALA A 52 -4.38 3.39 10.18
CA ALA A 52 -3.48 4.37 9.57
C ALA A 52 -3.95 4.87 8.20
N ASP A 53 -4.67 4.04 7.44
CA ASP A 53 -5.22 4.41 6.14
C ASP A 53 -6.50 3.64 5.87
N HIS A 54 -7.46 4.29 5.23
CA HIS A 54 -8.70 3.66 4.78
C HIS A 54 -8.99 4.16 3.37
N ARG A 55 -8.92 3.26 2.38
CA ARG A 55 -9.09 3.60 0.97
C ARG A 55 -9.87 2.52 0.24
N PRO A 56 -10.79 2.87 -0.67
CA PRO A 56 -11.41 1.88 -1.54
C PRO A 56 -10.37 1.21 -2.46
N GLU A 57 -10.44 -0.11 -2.61
CA GLU A 57 -9.60 -0.97 -3.45
C GLU A 57 -9.60 -0.51 -4.91
N ARG A 58 -10.71 0.07 -5.37
CA ARG A 58 -10.84 0.61 -6.73
C ARG A 58 -10.03 1.88 -6.97
N SER A 59 -9.52 2.49 -5.92
CA SER A 59 -8.56 3.56 -6.05
C SER A 59 -7.16 2.98 -6.32
N ALA A 60 -6.98 2.38 -7.49
CA ALA A 60 -5.73 2.54 -8.20
C ALA A 60 -5.40 4.06 -8.23
N PRO A 61 -4.13 4.49 -8.30
CA PRO A 61 -3.87 5.87 -8.67
C PRO A 61 -4.49 6.05 -10.05
N ALA A 62 -5.71 6.56 -10.10
CA ALA A 62 -6.17 7.30 -11.27
C ALA A 62 -5.12 8.39 -11.37
N SER A 63 -4.14 8.17 -12.23
CA SER A 63 -3.42 9.25 -12.86
C SER A 63 -4.52 10.22 -13.27
N GLN A 64 -4.68 11.30 -12.51
CA GLN A 64 -5.48 12.42 -12.93
C GLN A 64 -4.71 12.99 -14.13
N CYS A 65 -4.94 12.43 -15.31
CA CYS A 65 -4.81 13.18 -16.54
C CYS A 65 -6.03 14.09 -16.59
N ALA A 66 -5.88 15.30 -16.07
CA ALA A 66 -6.75 16.40 -16.45
C ALA A 66 -6.05 17.16 -17.58
N ASP A 67 -6.62 16.98 -18.78
CA ASP A 67 -6.64 17.84 -19.98
C ASP A 67 -5.32 18.47 -20.47
#